data_AF-A0A7S2UMA7-F1
#
_entry.id   AF-A0A7S2UMA7-F1
#
_cell.length_a   1.000
_cell.length_b   1.000
_cell.length_c   1.000
_cell.angle_alpha   90.00
_cell.angle_beta   90.00
_cell.angle_gamma   90.00
#
_symmetry.space_group_name_H-M   'P 1'
#
loop_
_entity.id
_entity.type
_entity.pdbx_description
1 polymer ?
#
loop_
_entity_poly.entity_id
_entity_poly.type
_entity_poly.pdbx_seq_one_letter_code
_entity_poly.pdbx_strand_id
1 'polypeptide(L)'
;NRKAKVHISSINATKGQPLSMKSQVPENTLEFIAFGEMVRGVSSFTMNQTTHMASPLPLLLLCGQLNVRPARTADSEGKDLSPERPKMAILSVDDWIAFQCEEEVASNLVVLRRRLDEAFWHAIAKPSDVWNTLNACEKDALDALGDVLRSAHHAAPDR
;
A
#
# COMPACT_ATOMS: atom_id res chain seq x y z
N ASN A 1 20.43 1.03 1.03
CA ASN A 1 20.07 0.31 -0.22
C ASN A 1 20.85 -0.99 -0.36
N ARG A 2 20.40 -2.07 0.30
CA ARG A 2 20.90 -3.43 -0.01
C ARG A 2 20.08 -3.96 -1.19
N LYS A 3 20.75 -4.41 -2.25
CA LYS A 3 20.08 -5.01 -3.41
C LYS A 3 19.75 -6.47 -3.09
N ALA A 4 18.49 -6.85 -3.27
CA ALA A 4 18.01 -8.23 -3.16
C ALA A 4 17.45 -8.69 -4.51
N LYS A 5 17.46 -10.01 -4.75
CA LYS A 5 16.93 -10.62 -5.98
C LYS A 5 15.83 -11.60 -5.63
N VAL A 6 14.88 -11.81 -6.53
CA VAL A 6 13.93 -12.92 -6.39
C VAL A 6 14.69 -14.24 -6.57
N HIS A 7 14.44 -15.21 -5.70
CA HIS A 7 15.09 -16.53 -5.78
C HIS A 7 14.69 -17.26 -7.07
N ILE A 8 15.63 -17.98 -7.69
CA ILE A 8 15.42 -18.60 -9.02
C ILE A 8 14.29 -19.65 -9.05
N SER A 9 14.00 -20.27 -7.91
CA SER A 9 12.89 -21.22 -7.79
C SER A 9 11.52 -20.56 -7.63
N SER A 10 11.45 -19.23 -7.45
CA SER A 10 10.18 -18.52 -7.40
C SER A 10 9.54 -18.50 -8.77
N ILE A 11 8.24 -18.72 -8.84
CA ILE A 11 7.46 -18.54 -10.07
C ILE A 11 7.67 -17.14 -10.67
N ASN A 12 7.87 -16.12 -9.83
CA ASN A 12 8.10 -14.73 -10.23
C ASN A 12 9.53 -14.46 -10.75
N ALA A 13 10.46 -15.41 -10.64
CA ALA A 13 11.79 -15.29 -11.26
C ALA A 13 11.78 -15.68 -12.75
N THR A 14 10.69 -16.28 -13.22
CA THR A 14 10.55 -16.75 -14.61
C THR A 14 10.52 -15.58 -15.59
N LYS A 15 11.18 -15.71 -16.74
CA LYS A 15 11.21 -14.68 -17.78
C LYS A 15 9.79 -14.29 -18.21
N GLY A 16 9.49 -13.00 -18.21
CA GLY A 16 8.18 -12.47 -18.59
C GLY A 16 7.17 -12.40 -17.42
N GLN A 17 7.54 -12.87 -16.23
CA GLN A 17 6.77 -12.64 -15.02
C GLN A 17 7.09 -11.25 -14.43
N PRO A 18 6.16 -10.68 -13.66
CA PRO A 18 6.44 -9.55 -12.79
C PRO A 18 7.70 -9.88 -11.98
N LEU A 19 8.60 -8.91 -11.79
CA LEU A 19 9.84 -9.05 -11.01
C LEU A 19 11.02 -9.80 -11.69
N SER A 20 10.85 -10.26 -12.94
CA SER A 20 11.98 -10.81 -13.71
C SER A 20 12.93 -9.71 -14.23
N MET A 21 14.19 -10.06 -14.56
CA MET A 21 15.15 -9.08 -15.13
C MET A 21 14.72 -8.47 -16.47
N LYS A 22 13.61 -8.94 -17.05
CA LYS A 22 12.99 -8.42 -18.28
C LYS A 22 11.55 -7.95 -18.04
N SER A 23 11.21 -7.61 -16.79
CA SER A 23 9.91 -7.04 -16.43
C SER A 23 9.66 -5.79 -17.29
N GLN A 24 8.54 -5.75 -18.01
CA GLN A 24 8.16 -4.64 -18.90
C GLN A 24 7.52 -3.49 -18.11
N VAL A 25 8.02 -3.23 -16.91
CA VAL A 25 7.49 -2.15 -16.07
C VAL A 25 7.95 -0.84 -16.68
N PRO A 26 7.02 0.09 -16.99
CA PRO A 26 7.37 1.39 -17.52
C PRO A 26 8.38 2.09 -16.62
N GLU A 27 9.34 2.79 -17.22
CA GLU A 27 10.28 3.63 -16.49
C GLU A 27 9.50 4.56 -15.55
N ASN A 28 9.94 4.66 -14.29
CA ASN A 28 9.29 5.39 -13.18
C ASN A 28 8.06 4.73 -12.53
N THR A 29 7.74 3.47 -12.83
CA THR A 29 6.74 2.72 -12.06
C THR A 29 7.42 1.86 -10.98
N LEU A 30 6.91 1.92 -9.75
CA LEU A 30 7.37 1.08 -8.64
C LEU A 30 6.52 -0.19 -8.55
N GLU A 31 7.17 -1.34 -8.44
CA GLU A 31 6.51 -2.61 -8.11
C GLU A 31 6.72 -2.93 -6.63
N PHE A 32 5.66 -3.43 -5.99
CA PHE A 32 5.69 -3.86 -4.60
C PHE A 32 5.64 -5.39 -4.55
N ILE A 33 6.42 -5.96 -3.61
CA ILE A 33 6.58 -7.40 -3.46
C ILE A 33 6.48 -7.71 -1.98
N ALA A 34 5.60 -8.64 -1.63
CA ALA A 34 5.66 -9.33 -0.35
C ALA A 34 6.52 -10.58 -0.51
N PHE A 35 7.34 -10.90 0.48
CA PHE A 35 8.15 -12.13 0.48
C PHE A 35 8.06 -12.80 1.86
N GLY A 36 8.03 -14.14 1.88
CA GLY A 36 7.99 -14.90 3.12
C GLY A 36 9.36 -15.02 3.80
N GLU A 37 10.42 -15.17 3.01
CA GLU A 37 11.77 -15.38 3.54
C GLU A 37 12.82 -14.61 2.72
N MET A 38 13.84 -14.10 3.41
CA MET A 38 15.04 -13.55 2.78
C MET A 38 16.28 -14.33 3.22
N VAL A 39 16.93 -14.98 2.26
CA VAL A 39 18.14 -15.78 2.48
C VAL A 39 19.37 -14.96 2.13
N ARG A 40 20.36 -14.94 3.02
CA ARG A 40 21.65 -14.29 2.77
C ARG A 40 22.60 -15.27 2.06
N GLY A 41 22.92 -14.97 0.81
CA GLY A 41 24.00 -15.63 0.08
C GLY A 41 25.37 -14.96 0.32
N VAL A 42 26.40 -15.49 -0.37
CA VAL A 42 27.78 -14.99 -0.28
C VAL A 42 27.89 -13.54 -0.77
N SER A 43 27.19 -13.20 -1.86
CA SER A 43 27.29 -11.89 -2.53
C SER A 43 25.98 -11.11 -2.63
N SER A 44 24.84 -11.71 -2.30
CA SER A 44 23.53 -11.06 -2.41
C SER A 44 22.49 -11.69 -1.49
N PHE A 45 21.41 -10.96 -1.25
CA PHE A 45 20.20 -11.47 -0.59
C PHE A 45 19.21 -11.97 -1.64
N THR A 46 18.56 -13.10 -1.37
CA THR A 46 17.54 -13.69 -2.23
C THR A 46 16.22 -13.80 -1.50
N MET A 47 15.14 -13.34 -2.12
CA MET A 47 13.77 -13.39 -1.57
C MET A 47 13.06 -14.65 -2.07
N ASN A 48 12.50 -15.41 -1.15
CA ASN A 48 11.73 -16.62 -1.41
C ASN A 48 10.24 -16.40 -1.06
N GLN A 49 9.35 -17.23 -1.61
CA GLN A 49 7.89 -17.12 -1.43
C GLN A 49 7.40 -15.71 -1.73
N THR A 50 7.66 -15.23 -2.94
CA THR A 50 7.30 -13.87 -3.34
C THR A 50 5.88 -13.80 -3.89
N THR A 51 5.18 -12.72 -3.55
CA THR A 51 3.87 -12.36 -4.10
C THR A 51 3.94 -10.93 -4.61
N HIS A 52 3.66 -10.74 -5.90
CA HIS A 52 3.52 -9.40 -6.47
C HIS A 52 2.28 -8.70 -5.91
N MET A 53 2.41 -7.42 -5.57
CA MET A 53 1.30 -6.60 -5.08
C MET A 53 0.82 -5.67 -6.19
N ALA A 54 -0.44 -5.84 -6.60
CA ALA A 54 -1.07 -5.01 -7.64
C ALA A 54 -1.24 -3.54 -7.21
N SER A 55 -1.29 -3.27 -5.90
CA SER A 55 -1.45 -1.93 -5.34
C SER A 55 -0.70 -1.81 -4.02
N PRO A 56 -0.20 -0.61 -3.65
CA PRO A 56 0.35 -0.35 -2.33
C PRO A 56 -0.74 -0.15 -1.25
N LEU A 57 -2.01 -0.02 -1.62
CA LEU A 57 -3.10 0.25 -0.67
C LEU A 57 -3.23 -0.77 0.48
N PRO A 58 -3.03 -2.09 0.29
CA PRO A 58 -2.95 -3.03 1.41
C PRO A 58 -1.89 -2.65 2.44
N LEU A 59 -0.71 -2.18 2.01
CA LEU A 59 0.36 -1.75 2.93
C LEU A 59 -0.05 -0.48 3.69
N LEU A 60 -0.66 0.47 3.00
CA LEU A 60 -1.13 1.73 3.59
C LEU A 60 -2.23 1.51 4.63
N LEU A 61 -3.15 0.57 4.39
CA LEU A 61 -4.31 0.34 5.24
C LEU A 61 -4.06 -0.67 6.36
N LEU A 62 -3.19 -1.66 6.16
CA LEU A 62 -3.07 -2.81 7.05
C LEU A 62 -1.70 -2.96 7.71
N CYS A 63 -0.71 -2.11 7.40
CA CYS A 63 0.67 -2.29 7.86
C CYS A 63 1.30 -1.02 8.44
N GLY A 64 2.33 -1.20 9.28
CA GLY A 64 3.22 -0.15 9.77
C GLY A 64 2.53 0.97 10.54
N GLN A 65 3.15 2.14 10.61
CA GLN A 65 2.57 3.39 11.11
C GLN A 65 2.28 4.31 9.92
N LEU A 66 1.01 4.72 9.75
CA LEU A 66 0.61 5.67 8.70
C LEU A 66 0.81 7.11 9.19
N ASN A 67 1.64 7.85 8.47
CA ASN A 67 1.87 9.27 8.67
C ASN A 67 1.32 10.07 7.48
N VAL A 68 0.72 11.22 7.75
CA VAL A 68 0.26 12.16 6.72
C VAL A 68 0.92 13.50 6.95
N ARG A 69 1.48 14.07 5.89
CA ARG A 69 2.04 15.43 5.91
C ARG A 69 1.62 16.21 4.67
N PRO A 70 1.41 17.54 4.75
CA PRO A 70 1.15 18.36 3.57
C PRO A 70 2.30 18.27 2.57
N ALA A 71 1.98 18.10 1.28
CA ALA A 71 2.99 18.16 0.23
C ALA A 71 3.29 19.64 -0.06
N ARG A 72 4.54 20.07 0.14
CA ARG A 72 4.97 21.41 -0.28
C ARG A 72 5.18 21.40 -1.79
N THR A 73 4.23 21.93 -2.54
CA THR A 73 4.44 22.24 -3.97
C THR A 73 5.29 23.50 -4.08
N ALA A 74 6.38 23.44 -4.85
CA ALA A 74 7.29 24.58 -5.07
C ALA A 74 6.57 25.81 -5.68
N ASP A 75 5.42 25.60 -6.33
CA ASP A 75 4.58 26.67 -6.89
C ASP A 75 3.80 27.48 -5.82
N SER A 76 3.86 27.07 -4.55
CA SER A 76 3.13 27.73 -3.45
C SER A 76 3.91 28.88 -2.79
N GLU A 77 5.14 29.17 -3.23
CA GLU A 77 5.87 30.38 -2.86
C GLU A 77 5.53 31.52 -3.85
N GLY A 78 4.30 32.04 -3.78
CA GLY A 78 4.09 33.46 -4.09
C GLY A 78 3.07 33.87 -5.15
N LYS A 79 2.34 32.99 -5.85
CA LYS A 79 1.23 33.44 -6.71
C LYS A 79 0.04 32.50 -6.74
N ASP A 80 -1.09 33.08 -6.36
CA ASP A 80 -2.46 32.79 -6.78
C ASP A 80 -3.07 31.43 -6.38
N LEU A 81 -3.92 31.57 -5.35
CA LEU A 81 -5.13 30.81 -5.09
C LEU A 81 -5.97 30.68 -6.38
N SER A 82 -5.61 29.76 -7.26
CA SER A 82 -6.59 29.18 -8.17
C SER A 82 -7.42 28.19 -7.34
N PRO A 83 -8.74 28.38 -7.20
CA PRO A 83 -9.59 27.49 -6.40
C PRO A 83 -9.72 26.06 -6.98
N GLU A 84 -9.05 25.76 -8.09
CA GLU A 84 -9.26 24.54 -8.86
C GLU A 84 -8.18 23.45 -8.68
N ARG A 85 -7.06 23.72 -8.00
CA ARG A 85 -6.03 22.68 -7.79
C ARG A 85 -6.25 21.96 -6.45
N PRO A 86 -6.41 20.62 -6.44
CA PRO A 86 -6.55 19.88 -5.20
C PRO A 86 -5.27 20.02 -4.37
N LYS A 87 -5.45 20.23 -3.07
CA LYS A 87 -4.33 20.25 -2.13
C LYS A 87 -3.73 18.85 -2.07
N MET A 88 -2.41 18.78 -2.08
CA MET A 88 -1.68 17.51 -2.11
C MET A 88 -1.13 17.18 -0.72
N ALA A 89 -1.11 15.90 -0.39
CA ALA A 89 -0.53 15.34 0.83
C ALA A 89 0.46 14.23 0.47
N ILE A 90 1.37 13.95 1.41
CA ILE A 90 2.25 12.79 1.37
C ILE A 90 1.77 11.82 2.45
N LEU A 91 1.36 10.63 2.02
CA LEU A 91 1.12 9.47 2.88
C LEU A 91 2.44 8.70 3.01
N SER A 92 2.83 8.34 4.22
CA SER A 92 3.96 7.42 4.43
C SER A 92 3.64 6.29 5.40
N VAL A 93 4.19 5.11 5.12
CA VAL A 93 4.19 3.95 6.02
C VAL A 93 5.59 3.75 6.55
N ASP A 94 5.73 3.75 7.88
CA ASP A 94 7.01 3.59 8.60
C ASP A 94 8.11 4.54 8.11
N ASP A 95 7.73 5.70 7.56
CA ASP A 95 8.60 6.74 7.00
C ASP A 95 9.54 6.32 5.85
N TRP A 96 9.39 5.11 5.30
CA TRP A 96 10.22 4.63 4.18
C TRP A 96 9.43 4.34 2.89
N ILE A 97 8.14 4.02 3.00
CA ILE A 97 7.25 3.98 1.83
C ILE A 97 6.45 5.28 1.81
N ALA A 98 6.58 6.09 0.76
CA ALA A 98 5.86 7.36 0.66
C ALA A 98 5.15 7.52 -0.69
N PHE A 99 3.93 8.03 -0.65
CA PHE A 99 3.09 8.32 -1.82
C PHE A 99 2.56 9.73 -1.74
N GLN A 100 2.49 10.41 -2.88
CA GLN A 100 1.79 11.67 -3.00
C GLN A 100 0.36 11.41 -3.46
N CYS A 101 -0.62 12.00 -2.80
CA CYS A 101 -2.03 11.93 -3.18
C CYS A 101 -2.74 13.24 -2.84
N GLU A 102 -4.02 13.32 -3.15
CA GLU A 102 -4.87 14.44 -2.72
C GLU A 102 -5.08 14.40 -1.20
N GLU A 103 -5.18 15.57 -0.58
CA GLU A 103 -5.37 15.74 0.87
C GLU A 103 -6.67 15.09 1.35
N GLU A 104 -7.74 15.18 0.57
CA GLU A 104 -9.02 14.55 0.87
C GLU A 104 -8.90 13.02 0.88
N VAL A 105 -8.21 12.45 -0.11
CA VAL A 105 -7.92 11.01 -0.18
C VAL A 105 -7.08 10.58 1.03
N ALA A 106 -6.05 11.34 1.38
CA ALA A 106 -5.23 11.06 2.55
C ALA A 106 -6.06 11.05 3.84
N SER A 107 -6.91 12.05 4.03
CA SER A 107 -7.83 12.16 5.17
C SER A 107 -8.78 10.96 5.25
N ASN A 108 -9.41 10.60 4.13
CA ASN A 108 -10.33 9.47 4.07
C ASN A 108 -9.64 8.13 4.38
N LEU A 109 -8.41 7.92 3.89
CA LEU A 109 -7.63 6.73 4.19
C LEU A 109 -7.24 6.65 5.68
N VAL A 110 -6.91 7.78 6.31
CA VAL A 110 -6.63 7.82 7.77
C VAL A 110 -7.87 7.46 8.57
N VAL A 111 -9.03 8.01 8.22
CA VAL A 111 -10.30 7.69 8.91
C VAL A 111 -10.65 6.22 8.73
N LEU A 112 -10.55 5.70 7.50
CA LEU A 112 -10.81 4.29 7.21
C LEU A 112 -9.89 3.39 8.04
N ARG A 113 -8.58 3.67 8.04
CA ARG A 113 -7.61 2.89 8.80
C ARG A 113 -7.90 2.88 10.30
N ARG A 114 -8.22 4.03 10.89
CA ARG A 114 -8.58 4.09 12.31
C ARG A 114 -9.79 3.22 12.64
N ARG A 115 -10.82 3.25 11.80
CA ARG A 115 -12.03 2.40 11.99
C ARG A 115 -11.71 0.92 11.83
N LEU A 116 -10.81 0.57 10.91
CA LEU A 116 -10.33 -0.81 10.75
C LEU A 116 -9.54 -1.28 11.97
N ASP A 117 -8.68 -0.42 12.54
CA ASP A 117 -7.96 -0.75 13.77
C ASP A 117 -8.92 -1.02 14.93
N GLU A 118 -9.96 -0.20 15.10
CA GLU A 118 -11.02 -0.40 16.10
C GLU A 118 -11.77 -1.73 15.85
N ALA A 119 -12.16 -2.01 14.61
CA ALA A 119 -12.81 -3.26 14.23
C ALA A 119 -11.94 -4.50 14.50
N PHE A 120 -10.65 -4.44 14.17
CA PHE A 120 -9.71 -5.54 14.43
C PHE A 120 -9.44 -5.75 15.91
N TRP A 121 -9.36 -4.67 16.70
CA TRP A 121 -9.25 -4.79 18.15
C TRP A 121 -10.48 -5.44 18.78
N HIS A 122 -11.69 -5.10 18.32
CA HIS A 122 -12.91 -5.78 18.75
C HIS A 122 -12.92 -7.26 18.35
N ALA A 123 -12.50 -7.58 17.13
CA ALA A 123 -12.38 -8.96 16.67
C ALA A 123 -11.42 -9.78 17.54
N ILE A 124 -10.28 -9.20 17.93
CA ILE A 124 -9.31 -9.84 18.83
C ILE A 124 -9.88 -10.01 20.24
N ALA A 125 -10.61 -9.01 20.74
CA ALA A 125 -11.19 -9.06 22.09
C ALA A 125 -12.31 -10.11 22.23
N LYS A 126 -13.08 -10.36 21.16
CA LYS A 126 -14.19 -11.33 21.15
C LYS A 126 -14.20 -12.18 19.86
N PRO A 127 -13.26 -13.13 19.71
CA PRO A 127 -13.07 -13.86 18.46
C PRO A 127 -14.22 -14.80 18.08
N SER A 128 -15.03 -15.25 19.04
CA SER A 128 -16.15 -16.16 18.78
C SER A 128 -17.39 -15.49 18.18
N ASP A 129 -17.46 -14.15 18.21
CA ASP A 129 -18.68 -13.40 17.86
C ASP A 129 -18.40 -12.12 17.05
N VAL A 130 -17.27 -12.08 16.34
CA VAL A 130 -16.76 -10.90 15.64
C VAL A 130 -17.87 -10.18 14.87
N TRP A 131 -18.55 -10.88 13.96
CA TRP A 131 -19.54 -10.28 13.06
C TRP A 131 -20.77 -9.69 13.74
N ASN A 132 -21.15 -10.20 14.92
CA ASN A 132 -22.31 -9.68 15.66
C ASN A 132 -21.90 -8.56 16.62
N THR A 133 -20.64 -8.53 17.05
CA THR A 133 -20.12 -7.51 17.96
C THR A 133 -19.71 -6.21 17.28
N LEU A 134 -19.46 -6.22 15.97
CA LEU A 134 -19.10 -5.00 15.23
C LEU A 134 -20.29 -4.05 15.12
N ASN A 135 -20.02 -2.76 15.37
CA ASN A 135 -21.00 -1.71 15.13
C ASN A 135 -21.15 -1.40 13.63
N ALA A 136 -22.14 -0.57 13.26
CA ALA A 136 -22.38 -0.23 11.86
C ALA A 136 -21.17 0.41 11.18
N CYS A 137 -20.50 1.36 11.85
CA CYS A 137 -19.32 2.04 11.31
C CYS A 137 -18.14 1.11 11.04
N GLU A 138 -17.96 0.08 11.86
CA GLU A 138 -16.90 -0.93 11.70
C GLU A 138 -17.20 -1.89 10.55
N LYS A 139 -18.47 -2.30 10.40
CA LYS A 139 -18.92 -3.10 9.26
C LYS A 139 -18.73 -2.33 7.95
N ASP A 140 -19.17 -1.08 7.92
CA ASP A 140 -18.98 -0.18 6.78
C ASP A 140 -17.49 0.00 6.45
N ALA A 141 -16.61 0.05 7.45
CA ALA A 141 -15.17 0.15 7.24
C ALA A 141 -14.58 -1.14 6.61
N LEU A 142 -15.02 -2.33 7.04
CA LEU A 142 -14.60 -3.59 6.45
C LEU A 142 -15.11 -3.74 5.01
N ASP A 143 -16.35 -3.33 4.74
CA ASP A 143 -16.92 -3.33 3.39
C ASP A 143 -16.16 -2.35 2.48
N ALA A 144 -15.91 -1.13 2.97
CA ALA A 144 -15.14 -0.12 2.26
C ALA A 144 -13.70 -0.58 1.99
N LEU A 145 -13.06 -1.29 2.93
CA LEU A 145 -11.75 -1.93 2.69
C LEU A 145 -11.84 -2.91 1.52
N GLY A 146 -12.85 -3.78 1.50
CA GLY A 146 -13.09 -4.71 0.41
C GLY A 146 -13.25 -4.01 -0.94
N ASP A 147 -14.04 -2.94 -0.99
CA ASP A 147 -14.26 -2.15 -2.20
C ASP A 147 -13.01 -1.43 -2.67
N VAL A 148 -12.27 -0.80 -1.77
CA VAL A 148 -11.00 -0.12 -2.08
C VAL A 148 -9.98 -1.11 -2.61
N LEU A 149 -9.83 -2.28 -1.99
CA LEU A 149 -8.87 -3.29 -2.43
C LEU A 149 -9.23 -3.89 -3.80
N ARG A 150 -10.52 -4.16 -4.04
CA ARG A 150 -11.00 -4.62 -5.36
C ARG A 150 -10.80 -3.56 -6.43
N SER A 151 -11.21 -2.33 -6.15
CA SER A 151 -11.02 -1.19 -7.05
C SER A 151 -9.55 -0.99 -7.40
N ALA A 152 -8.67 -1.04 -6.39
CA ALA A 152 -7.23 -0.92 -6.58
C ALA A 152 -6.64 -2.06 -7.42
N HIS A 153 -7.17 -3.27 -7.28
CA HIS A 153 -6.76 -4.41 -8.09
C HIS A 153 -7.19 -4.26 -9.55
N HIS A 154 -8.40 -3.75 -9.81
CA HIS A 154 -8.91 -3.51 -11.17
C HIS A 154 -8.30 -2.27 -11.84
N ALA A 155 -7.94 -1.25 -11.06
CA ALA A 155 -7.26 -0.06 -11.55
C ALA A 155 -5.78 -0.30 -11.83
N ALA A 156 -5.20 -1.37 -11.27
CA ALA A 156 -3.87 -1.80 -11.64
C ALA A 156 -3.88 -2.11 -13.14
N PRO A 157 -2.94 -1.58 -13.93
CA PRO A 157 -2.97 -1.71 -15.38
C PRO A 157 -3.06 -3.19 -15.76
N ASP A 158 -4.05 -3.53 -16.60
CA ASP A 158 -4.14 -4.85 -17.25
C ASP A 158 -2.81 -5.14 -17.94
N ARG A 159 -2.18 -6.27 -17.59
CA ARG A 159 -0.90 -6.70 -18.16
C ARG A 159 -0.89 -8.18 -18.46
#